data_AF-A0A7C7Q0W2-F1
#
_entry.id   AF-A0A7C7Q0W2-F1
#
_cell.length_a   1.000
_cell.length_b   1.000
_cell.length_c   1.000
_cell.angle_alpha   90.00
_cell.angle_beta   90.00
_cell.angle_gamma   90.00
#
_symmetry.space_group_name_H-M   'P 1'
#
loop_
_entity.id
_entity.type
_entity.pdbx_description
1 polymer ?
#
loop_
_entity_poly.entity_id
_entity_poly.type
_entity_poly.pdbx_seq_one_letter_code
_entity_poly.pdbx_strand_id
1 'polypeptide(L)' 'MSKSFGAKNKSKMTVLENINMEVNDGEWIGIVGESGSGKSTLAKIIMQ' A
#
# COMPACT_ATOMS: atom_id res chain seq x y z
N MET A 1 6.01 -1.12 -6.49
CA MET A 1 4.68 -0.56 -6.85
C MET A 1 4.51 0.85 -6.28
N SER A 2 3.77 1.76 -6.94
CA SER A 2 3.43 3.09 -6.41
C SER A 2 1.94 3.42 -6.62
N LYS A 3 1.30 4.07 -5.63
CA LYS A 3 -0.10 4.50 -5.70
C LYS A 3 -0.25 5.89 -5.10
N SER A 4 -0.90 6.79 -5.85
CA SER A 4 -1.21 8.15 -5.42
C SER A 4 -2.72 8.37 -5.39
N PHE A 5 -3.20 9.13 -4.40
CA PHE A 5 -4.58 9.58 -4.31
C PHE A 5 -4.63 11.09 -4.48
N GLY A 6 -5.55 11.57 -5.32
CA GLY A 6 -5.80 13.00 -5.51
C GLY A 6 -7.18 13.37 -4.96
N ALA A 7 -7.24 14.29 -4.00
CA ALA A 7 -8.48 14.99 -3.69
C ALA A 7 -8.63 16.16 -4.67
N LYS A 8 -9.86 16.47 -5.11
CA LYS A 8 -10.23 17.43 -6.18
C LYS A 8 -9.59 18.85 -6.12
N ASN A 9 -8.79 19.18 -5.11
CA ASN A 9 -8.02 20.43 -5.03
C ASN A 9 -6.74 20.33 -4.16
N LYS A 10 -6.16 19.13 -3.97
CA LYS A 10 -4.86 18.94 -3.29
C LYS A 10 -3.86 18.29 -4.24
N SER A 11 -2.60 18.68 -4.13
CA SER A 11 -1.45 18.03 -4.78
C SER A 11 -1.54 16.51 -4.61
N LYS A 12 -1.12 15.76 -5.64
CA LYS A 12 -1.09 14.29 -5.61
C LYS A 12 -0.34 13.85 -4.35
N MET A 13 -1.03 13.10 -3.48
CA MET A 13 -0.41 12.52 -2.29
C MET A 13 0.03 11.10 -2.62
N THR A 14 1.33 10.84 -2.52
CA THR A 14 1.87 9.48 -2.63
C THR A 14 1.56 8.74 -1.33
N VAL A 15 0.81 7.63 -1.44
CA VAL A 15 0.41 6.80 -0.29
C VAL A 15 1.29 5.57 -0.17
N LEU A 16 1.80 5.07 -1.29
CA LEU A 16 2.77 3.99 -1.35
C LEU A 16 3.88 4.38 -2.31
N GLU A 17 5.12 4.24 -1.87
CA GLU A 17 6.32 4.58 -2.63
C GLU A 17 7.31 3.42 -2.54
N ASN A 18 7.80 2.96 -3.70
CA ASN A 18 8.88 1.98 -3.82
C ASN A 18 8.72 0.72 -2.94
N ILE A 19 7.50 0.18 -2.85
CA ILE A 19 7.25 -1.08 -2.14
C ILE A 19 7.65 -2.27 -3.01
N ASN A 20 8.54 -3.10 -2.46
CA ASN A 20 8.96 -4.40 -2.98
C ASN A 20 8.74 -5.46 -1.90
N MET A 21 8.11 -6.58 -2.25
CA MET A 21 7.84 -7.71 -1.36
C MET A 21 7.79 -8.98 -2.20
N GLU A 22 8.27 -10.08 -1.62
CA GLU A 22 8.21 -11.43 -2.16
C GLU A 22 7.52 -12.30 -1.11
N VAL A 23 6.65 -13.21 -1.55
CA VAL A 23 5.88 -14.11 -0.69
C VAL A 23 5.91 -15.49 -1.33
N ASN A 24 6.42 -16.47 -0.60
CA ASN A 24 6.45 -17.85 -1.08
C ASN A 24 5.16 -18.60 -0.72
N ASP A 25 4.94 -19.74 -1.38
CA ASP A 25 3.81 -20.60 -1.06
C ASP A 25 3.89 -21.10 0.40
N GLY A 26 2.76 -21.07 1.09
CA GLY A 26 2.66 -21.41 2.51
C GLY A 26 3.17 -20.35 3.50
N GLU A 27 3.69 -19.20 3.04
CA GLU A 27 4.13 -18.12 3.93
C GLU A 27 2.95 -17.22 4.39
N TRP A 28 3.01 -16.82 5.66
CA TRP A 28 2.07 -15.87 6.24
C TRP A 28 2.78 -14.55 6.52
N ILE A 29 2.21 -13.43 6.04
CA ILE A 29 2.77 -12.10 6.24
C ILE A 29 1.78 -11.20 6.96
N GLY A 30 2.27 -10.50 7.99
CA GLY A 30 1.54 -9.44 8.69
C GLY A 30 1.99 -8.05 8.25
N ILE A 31 1.03 -7.17 7.90
CA ILE A 31 1.30 -5.76 7.58
C ILE A 31 0.89 -4.90 8.78
N VAL A 32 1.85 -4.26 9.44
CA VAL A 32 1.65 -3.44 10.65
C VAL A 32 2.09 -1.99 10.46
N GLY A 33 1.57 -1.07 11.28
CA GLY A 33 1.89 0.35 11.24
C GLY A 33 0.72 1.26 11.65
N GLU A 34 0.99 2.55 11.84
CA GLU A 34 0.02 3.55 12.31
C GLU A 34 -1.24 3.68 11.42
N SER A 35 -2.34 4.16 11.98
CA SER A 35 -3.55 4.41 11.20
C SER A 35 -3.27 5.41 10.07
N GLY A 36 -3.73 5.11 8.85
CA GLY A 36 -3.47 5.95 7.67
C GLY A 36 -2.15 5.68 6.93
N SER A 37 -1.28 4.80 7.41
CA SER A 37 0.03 4.51 6.78
C SER A 37 -0.02 3.76 5.43
N GLY A 38 -1.22 3.49 4.90
CA GLY A 38 -1.37 2.83 3.59
C GLY A 38 -1.49 1.30 3.62
N LYS A 39 -1.57 0.65 4.79
CA LYS A 39 -1.72 -0.82 4.93
C LYS A 39 -2.88 -1.40 4.12
N SER A 40 -4.09 -0.87 4.30
CA SER A 40 -5.28 -1.34 3.58
C SER A 40 -5.22 -1.00 2.09
N THR A 41 -4.49 0.05 1.71
CA THR A 41 -4.21 0.36 0.30
C THR A 41 -3.30 -0.69 -0.31
N LEU A 42 -2.22 -1.06 0.39
CA LEU A 42 -1.29 -2.10 -0.06
C LEU A 42 -2.00 -3.46 -0.18
N ALA A 43 -2.78 -3.86 0.83
CA ALA A 43 -3.56 -5.10 0.78
C ALA A 43 -4.53 -5.13 -0.40
N LYS A 44 -5.23 -4.02 -0.68
CA LYS A 44 -6.11 -3.91 -1.85
C LYS A 44 -5.37 -4.04 -3.18
N ILE A 45 -4.13 -3.62 -3.27
CA ILE A 45 -3.33 -3.74 -4.50
C ILE A 45 -2.88 -5.18 -4.71
N ILE A 46 -2.53 -5.88 -3.63
CA ILE A 46 -2.14 -7.31 -3.67
C ILE A 46 -3.33 -8.20 -4.02
N MET A 47 -4.54 -7.83 -3.59
CA MET A 47 -5.77 -8.61 -3.77
C MET A 47 -6.57 -8.29 -5.05
N GLN A 48 -6.13 -7.32 -5.86
CA GLN A 48 -6.77 -6.94 -7.14
C GLN A 48 -6.17 -7.72 -8.30
#